data_AF-A0A6I9PP48-F1
#
_entry.id   AF-A0A6I9PP48-F1
#
_cell.length_a   1.000
_cell.length_b   1.000
_cell.length_c   1.000
_cell.angle_alpha   90.00
_cell.angle_beta   90.00
_cell.angle_gamma   90.00
#
_symmetry.space_group_name_H-M   'P 1'
#
loop_
_entity.id
_entity.type
_entity.pdbx_description
1 polymer ?
#
loop_
_entity_poly.entity_id
_entity_poly.type
_entity_poly.pdbx_seq_one_letter_code
_entity_poly.pdbx_strand_id
1 'polypeptide(L)'
;MHCRTCALVTSSGQLTGSKRGEEIDSNECVIRMNDAPSINYQRDVGRRTNLRVVAHSSLQRVLRSRQQLLNASQDTVFLFWGPSSCMKRDGKGHVYNNLRLLNQLLPRLKVYIISRTKMLKFDELFKKETGIDRKSSNSWLSTGWFTMAIAVELCDRINVYGMVPPDFCRSSSHPSLPYHYYEPSGPDECSMYLSHERSRRGSHHRFITEKAVFANWARTLNIHFHQPDWKPAAVMNSSYTPVPAGS
;
A
#
# COMPACT_ATOMS: atom_id res chain seq x y z
N MET A 1 -17.83 3.13 -2.20
CA MET A 1 -17.07 4.10 -1.39
C MET A 1 -16.40 5.04 -2.37
N HIS A 2 -16.48 6.34 -2.14
CA HIS A 2 -15.78 7.36 -2.90
C HIS A 2 -15.50 8.49 -1.92
N CYS A 3 -14.31 9.10 -1.98
CA CYS A 3 -13.89 10.13 -1.04
C CYS A 3 -13.13 11.22 -1.78
N ARG A 4 -13.35 12.50 -1.43
CA ARG A 4 -12.63 13.60 -2.07
C ARG A 4 -11.15 13.61 -1.68
N THR A 5 -10.86 13.33 -0.41
CA THR A 5 -9.49 13.27 0.11
C THR A 5 -9.24 11.97 0.84
N CYS A 6 -8.16 11.29 0.47
CA CYS A 6 -7.72 10.07 1.12
C CYS A 6 -6.32 10.24 1.73
N ALA A 7 -6.17 9.81 2.98
CA ALA A 7 -4.86 9.52 3.57
C ALA A 7 -4.56 8.03 3.41
N LEU A 8 -3.55 7.70 2.61
CA LEU A 8 -2.99 6.36 2.54
C LEU A 8 -1.79 6.28 3.48
N VAL A 9 -1.94 5.57 4.58
CA VAL A 9 -0.90 5.45 5.60
C VAL A 9 -0.16 4.13 5.38
N THR A 10 1.13 4.21 5.03
CA THR A 10 1.96 3.00 4.91
C THR A 10 2.31 2.42 6.28
N SER A 11 3.05 1.31 6.28
CA SER A 11 3.62 0.74 7.49
C SER A 11 5.02 1.24 7.81
N SER A 12 5.63 2.10 6.98
CA SER A 12 7.06 2.44 7.05
C SER A 12 7.48 3.07 8.38
N GLY A 13 8.68 2.75 8.86
CA GLY A 13 9.31 3.41 10.00
C GLY A 13 9.54 4.90 9.84
N GLN A 14 9.49 5.44 8.62
CA GLN A 14 9.55 6.88 8.33
C GLN A 14 8.49 7.67 9.09
N LEU A 15 7.35 7.05 9.43
CA LEU A 15 6.26 7.67 10.17
C LEU A 15 6.61 7.95 11.64
N THR A 16 7.60 7.27 12.21
CA THR A 16 7.98 7.40 13.63
C THR A 16 8.40 8.82 13.96
N GLY A 17 7.75 9.44 14.95
CA GLY A 17 8.03 10.81 15.38
C GLY A 17 7.57 11.90 14.41
N SER A 18 6.82 11.56 13.35
CA SER A 18 6.34 12.52 12.35
C SER A 18 5.28 13.49 12.88
N LYS A 19 4.56 13.12 13.94
CA LYS A 19 3.47 13.90 14.54
C LYS A 19 2.34 14.29 13.57
N ARG A 20 2.15 13.52 12.49
CA ARG A 20 1.15 13.79 11.44
C ARG A 20 -0.24 13.21 11.72
N GLY A 21 -0.49 12.69 12.93
CA GLY A 21 -1.72 11.97 13.23
C GLY A 21 -3.00 12.77 13.03
N GLU A 22 -3.01 14.05 13.44
CA GLU A 22 -4.16 14.94 13.24
C GLU A 22 -4.37 15.28 11.76
N GLU A 23 -3.28 15.52 11.02
CA GLU A 23 -3.33 15.78 9.58
C GLU A 23 -3.90 14.56 8.82
N ILE A 24 -3.43 13.35 9.14
CA ILE A 24 -3.96 12.09 8.60
C ILE A 24 -5.46 11.98 8.89
N ASP A 25 -5.86 12.20 10.15
CA ASP A 25 -7.26 12.09 10.58
C ASP A 25 -8.16 13.21 10.04
N SER A 26 -7.61 14.28 9.46
CA SER A 26 -8.39 15.34 8.80
C SER A 26 -8.89 14.96 7.40
N ASN A 27 -8.35 13.90 6.80
CA ASN A 27 -8.77 13.42 5.49
C ASN A 27 -10.16 12.76 5.56
N GLU A 28 -10.92 12.80 4.46
CA GLU A 28 -12.25 12.20 4.42
C GLU A 28 -12.19 10.68 4.68
N CYS A 29 -11.24 10.01 4.02
CA CYS A 29 -10.99 8.58 4.19
C CYS A 29 -9.55 8.28 4.60
N VAL A 30 -9.37 7.42 5.61
CA VAL A 30 -8.06 6.89 6.01
C VAL A 30 -7.94 5.42 5.61
N ILE A 31 -6.94 5.12 4.78
CA ILE A 31 -6.65 3.79 4.24
C ILE A 31 -5.39 3.23 4.92
N ARG A 32 -5.49 2.05 5.51
CA ARG A 32 -4.38 1.35 6.19
C ARG A 32 -4.16 -0.04 5.62
N MET A 33 -3.00 -0.63 5.93
CA MET A 33 -2.61 -1.94 5.41
C MET A 33 -2.37 -2.96 6.52
N ASN A 34 -2.75 -4.21 6.23
CA ASN A 34 -2.43 -5.39 7.05
C ASN A 34 -2.74 -5.19 8.53
N ASP A 35 -1.78 -5.48 9.41
CA ASP A 35 -1.85 -5.40 10.87
C ASP A 35 -1.21 -4.13 11.43
N ALA A 36 -0.93 -3.12 10.60
CA ALA A 36 -0.34 -1.85 11.04
C ALA A 36 -1.22 -1.18 12.12
N PRO A 37 -0.75 -1.00 13.36
CA PRO A 37 -1.55 -0.54 14.47
C PRO A 37 -1.67 0.99 14.51
N SER A 38 -2.82 1.52 14.92
CA SER A 38 -2.96 2.94 15.30
C SER A 38 -2.83 3.16 16.81
N ILE A 39 -3.22 2.17 17.61
CA ILE A 39 -3.11 2.20 19.07
C ILE A 39 -1.65 2.30 19.47
N ASN A 40 -1.32 3.23 20.36
CA ASN A 40 0.01 3.64 20.83
C ASN A 40 0.84 4.43 19.82
N TYR A 41 0.35 4.65 18.60
CA TYR A 41 1.03 5.40 17.54
C TYR A 41 0.20 6.59 17.04
N GLN A 42 -0.90 6.93 17.73
CA GLN A 42 -1.91 7.88 17.25
C GLN A 42 -1.34 9.26 16.91
N ARG A 43 -0.31 9.70 17.65
CA ARG A 43 0.35 10.99 17.41
C ARG A 43 0.96 11.07 16.02
N ASP A 44 1.52 9.96 15.55
CA ASP A 44 2.26 9.91 14.29
C ASP A 44 1.37 9.45 13.14
N VAL A 45 0.54 8.43 13.37
CA VAL A 45 -0.20 7.75 12.30
C VAL A 45 -1.71 7.97 12.35
N GLY A 46 -2.23 8.73 13.30
CA GLY A 46 -3.66 9.01 13.46
C GLY A 46 -4.43 7.84 14.09
N ARG A 47 -5.73 8.05 14.32
CA ARG A 47 -6.65 7.11 14.97
C ARG A 47 -7.62 6.45 13.98
N ARG A 48 -8.01 7.18 12.94
CA ARG A 48 -9.10 6.77 12.04
C ARG A 48 -8.64 5.66 11.09
N THR A 49 -9.60 4.83 10.69
CA THR A 49 -9.44 3.83 9.62
C THR A 49 -10.81 3.63 8.96
N ASN A 50 -10.94 4.05 7.70
CA ASN A 50 -12.14 3.83 6.90
C ASN A 50 -12.03 2.55 6.05
N LEU A 51 -10.83 2.29 5.50
CA LEU A 51 -10.54 1.09 4.71
C LEU A 51 -9.25 0.45 5.21
N ARG A 52 -9.26 -0.87 5.40
CA ARG A 52 -8.06 -1.65 5.69
C ARG A 52 -7.87 -2.73 4.64
N VAL A 53 -6.80 -2.64 3.86
CA VAL A 53 -6.44 -3.61 2.83
C VAL A 53 -5.52 -4.65 3.44
N VAL A 54 -5.90 -5.93 3.41
CA VAL A 54 -5.23 -7.00 4.16
C VAL A 54 -4.80 -8.13 3.23
N ALA A 55 -3.49 -8.43 3.21
CA ALA A 55 -2.99 -9.63 2.55
C ALA A 55 -3.39 -10.89 3.30
N HIS A 56 -3.62 -11.96 2.57
CA HIS A 56 -3.93 -13.29 3.10
C HIS A 56 -2.95 -13.75 4.20
N SER A 57 -1.66 -13.46 4.04
CA SER A 57 -0.60 -13.79 4.98
C SER A 57 -0.66 -13.00 6.29
N SER A 58 -1.39 -11.89 6.33
CA SER A 58 -1.58 -11.04 7.51
C SER A 58 -2.86 -11.38 8.29
N LEU A 59 -3.70 -12.31 7.80
CA LEU A 59 -4.97 -12.66 8.43
C LEU A 59 -4.81 -12.98 9.92
N GLN A 60 -3.88 -13.86 10.27
CA GLN A 60 -3.71 -14.30 11.65
C GLN A 60 -3.24 -13.16 12.56
N ARG A 61 -2.37 -12.26 12.08
CA ARG A 61 -1.94 -11.08 12.85
C ARG A 61 -3.09 -10.10 13.08
N VAL A 62 -3.90 -9.87 12.04
CA VAL A 62 -5.11 -9.02 12.16
C VAL A 62 -6.12 -9.63 13.15
N LEU A 63 -6.37 -10.95 13.08
CA LEU A 63 -7.30 -11.64 13.99
C LEU A 63 -6.81 -11.66 15.45
N ARG A 64 -5.49 -11.72 15.68
CA ARG A 64 -4.91 -11.61 17.04
C ARG A 64 -5.13 -10.23 17.65
N SER A 65 -5.18 -9.19 16.83
CA SER A 65 -5.49 -7.82 17.25
C SER A 65 -7.00 -7.63 17.49
N ARG A 66 -7.59 -8.46 18.37
CA ARG A 66 -9.03 -8.45 18.68
C ARG A 66 -9.52 -7.07 19.07
N GLN A 67 -8.75 -6.34 19.88
CA GLN A 67 -9.11 -4.97 20.26
C GLN A 67 -9.22 -4.04 19.04
N GLN A 68 -8.35 -4.13 18.04
CA GLN A 68 -8.49 -3.29 16.85
C GLN A 68 -9.65 -3.70 15.97
N LEU A 69 -9.98 -4.99 15.89
CA LEU A 69 -11.16 -5.47 15.16
C LEU A 69 -12.47 -5.08 15.84
N LEU A 70 -12.50 -5.12 17.18
CA LEU A 70 -13.68 -4.76 17.98
C LEU A 70 -13.84 -3.24 18.11
N ASN A 71 -12.72 -2.50 18.21
CA ASN A 71 -12.70 -1.04 18.26
C ASN A 71 -12.73 -0.40 16.86
N ALA A 72 -12.68 -1.20 15.80
CA ALA A 72 -12.94 -0.71 14.47
C ALA A 72 -14.32 -0.07 14.49
N SER A 73 -14.43 1.16 13.96
CA SER A 73 -15.74 1.78 13.79
C SER A 73 -16.64 0.82 12.99
N GLN A 74 -17.95 0.86 13.24
CA GLN A 74 -18.90 0.04 12.47
C GLN A 74 -18.81 0.30 10.95
N ASP A 75 -18.16 1.40 10.55
CA ASP A 75 -17.95 1.79 9.17
C ASP A 75 -16.61 1.40 8.57
N THR A 76 -15.70 0.82 9.36
CA THR A 76 -14.43 0.35 8.83
C THR A 76 -14.65 -0.86 7.91
N VAL A 77 -14.20 -0.73 6.67
CA VAL A 77 -14.24 -1.78 5.66
C VAL A 77 -12.92 -2.55 5.65
N PHE A 78 -12.98 -3.87 5.73
CA PHE A 78 -11.82 -4.75 5.61
C PHE A 78 -11.85 -5.43 4.25
N LEU A 79 -10.82 -5.20 3.43
CA LEU A 79 -10.71 -5.75 2.09
C LEU A 79 -9.53 -6.70 2.01
N PHE A 80 -9.81 -7.99 1.92
CA PHE A 80 -8.81 -9.04 1.89
C PHE A 80 -8.41 -9.42 0.46
N TRP A 81 -7.13 -9.69 0.25
CA TRP A 81 -6.59 -10.16 -1.03
C TRP A 81 -5.62 -11.32 -0.83
N GLY A 82 -5.50 -12.19 -1.83
CA GLY A 82 -4.63 -13.36 -1.72
C GLY A 82 -4.64 -14.24 -2.97
N PRO A 83 -3.74 -15.23 -3.04
CA PRO A 83 -3.72 -16.19 -4.12
C PRO A 83 -5.00 -17.02 -4.13
N SER A 84 -5.42 -17.42 -5.33
CA SER A 84 -6.62 -18.22 -5.54
C SER A 84 -6.65 -19.47 -4.64
N SER A 85 -5.50 -20.15 -4.45
CA SER A 85 -5.38 -21.35 -3.60
C SER A 85 -5.88 -21.16 -2.17
N CYS A 86 -5.65 -19.98 -1.57
CA CYS A 86 -6.05 -19.67 -0.20
C CYS A 86 -7.48 -19.09 -0.12
N MET A 87 -7.99 -18.59 -1.24
CA MET A 87 -9.24 -17.83 -1.34
C MET A 87 -10.38 -18.62 -2.01
N LYS A 88 -10.19 -19.91 -2.29
CA LYS A 88 -11.22 -20.76 -2.92
C LYS A 88 -12.44 -20.93 -2.02
N ARG A 89 -13.61 -21.03 -2.65
CA ARG A 89 -14.91 -21.24 -1.98
C ARG A 89 -15.32 -22.72 -1.88
N ASP A 90 -14.49 -23.62 -2.40
CA ASP A 90 -14.69 -25.07 -2.45
C ASP A 90 -14.42 -25.78 -1.12
N GLY A 91 -14.34 -25.04 -0.01
CA GLY A 91 -13.96 -25.56 1.30
C GLY A 91 -12.46 -25.75 1.50
N LYS A 92 -11.61 -25.65 0.47
CA LYS A 92 -10.15 -25.81 0.58
C LYS A 92 -9.40 -24.48 0.77
N GLY A 93 -10.06 -23.34 0.54
CA GLY A 93 -9.50 -22.02 0.76
C GLY A 93 -9.49 -21.64 2.24
N HIS A 94 -8.39 -21.95 2.96
CA HIS A 94 -8.31 -21.72 4.41
C HIS A 94 -8.56 -20.25 4.82
N VAL A 95 -8.10 -19.27 4.04
CA VAL A 95 -8.36 -17.84 4.32
C VAL A 95 -9.82 -17.50 4.09
N TYR A 96 -10.40 -17.96 2.97
CA TYR A 96 -11.84 -17.77 2.71
C TYR A 96 -12.71 -18.37 3.82
N ASN A 97 -12.39 -19.59 4.28
CA ASN A 97 -13.12 -20.26 5.35
C ASN A 97 -13.04 -19.48 6.67
N ASN A 98 -11.86 -18.96 7.03
CA ASN A 98 -11.70 -18.13 8.22
C ASN A 98 -12.48 -16.81 8.12
N LEU A 99 -12.47 -16.16 6.95
CA LEU A 99 -13.24 -14.93 6.72
C LEU A 99 -14.76 -15.18 6.76
N ARG A 100 -15.21 -16.33 6.23
CA ARG A 100 -16.61 -16.76 6.34
C ARG A 100 -17.02 -16.94 7.80
N LEU A 101 -16.19 -17.60 8.62
CA LEU A 101 -16.43 -17.74 10.05
C LEU A 101 -16.42 -16.38 10.77
N LEU A 102 -15.46 -15.51 10.45
CA LEU A 102 -15.40 -14.15 11.01
C LEU A 102 -16.68 -13.37 10.73
N ASN A 103 -17.21 -13.44 9.51
CA ASN A 103 -18.45 -12.78 9.12
C ASN A 103 -19.69 -13.35 9.85
N GLN A 104 -19.65 -14.63 10.25
CA GLN A 104 -20.70 -15.23 11.09
C GLN A 104 -20.60 -14.78 12.54
N LEU A 105 -19.38 -14.68 13.09
CA LEU A 105 -19.14 -14.29 14.47
C LEU A 105 -19.31 -12.78 14.72
N LEU A 106 -18.96 -11.96 13.73
CA LEU A 106 -19.00 -10.49 13.79
C LEU A 106 -19.78 -9.94 12.58
N PRO A 107 -21.11 -10.14 12.51
CA PRO A 107 -21.90 -9.77 11.33
C PRO A 107 -21.97 -8.26 11.04
N ARG A 108 -21.62 -7.42 12.03
CA ARG A 108 -21.49 -5.96 11.83
C ARG A 108 -20.18 -5.56 11.15
N LEU A 109 -19.18 -6.44 11.12
CA LEU A 109 -17.90 -6.16 10.49
C LEU A 109 -18.04 -6.24 8.97
N LYS A 110 -17.68 -5.16 8.26
CA LYS A 110 -17.76 -5.09 6.80
C LYS A 110 -16.54 -5.77 6.18
N VAL A 111 -16.62 -7.08 5.94
CA VAL A 111 -15.53 -7.90 5.39
C VAL A 111 -15.79 -8.25 3.92
N TYR A 112 -14.84 -7.91 3.06
CA TYR A 112 -14.89 -8.21 1.63
C TYR A 112 -13.58 -8.86 1.15
N ILE A 113 -13.67 -9.50 -0.02
CA ILE A 113 -12.54 -10.14 -0.68
C ILE A 113 -12.43 -9.60 -2.09
N ILE A 114 -11.21 -9.24 -2.53
CA ILE A 114 -10.95 -8.86 -3.91
C ILE A 114 -11.27 -10.05 -4.82
N SER A 115 -12.14 -9.84 -5.80
CA SER A 115 -12.56 -10.90 -6.72
C SER A 115 -11.39 -11.39 -7.58
N ARG A 116 -11.46 -12.65 -8.06
CA ARG A 116 -10.45 -13.22 -8.95
C ARG A 116 -10.23 -12.35 -10.20
N THR A 117 -11.32 -11.83 -10.78
CA THR A 117 -11.24 -10.95 -11.95
C THR A 117 -10.52 -9.65 -11.63
N LYS A 118 -10.76 -9.06 -10.46
CA LYS A 118 -10.07 -7.83 -10.04
C LYS A 118 -8.59 -8.09 -9.73
N MET A 119 -8.25 -9.22 -9.12
CA MET A 119 -6.86 -9.65 -8.94
C MET A 119 -6.11 -9.75 -10.28
N LEU A 120 -6.73 -10.33 -11.31
CA LEU A 120 -6.13 -10.39 -12.66
C LEU A 120 -5.96 -9.00 -13.26
N LYS A 121 -6.92 -8.08 -13.08
CA LYS A 121 -6.77 -6.69 -13.54
C LYS A 121 -5.61 -5.97 -12.86
N PHE A 122 -5.34 -6.23 -11.58
CA PHE A 122 -4.17 -5.66 -10.90
C PHE A 122 -2.84 -6.23 -11.42
N ASP A 123 -2.81 -7.53 -11.75
CA ASP A 123 -1.64 -8.15 -12.41
C ASP A 123 -1.41 -7.52 -13.80
N GLU A 124 -2.46 -7.33 -14.60
CA GLU A 124 -2.36 -6.70 -15.93
C GLU A 124 -1.98 -5.21 -15.85
N LEU A 125 -2.48 -4.48 -14.86
CA LEU A 125 -2.07 -3.10 -14.61
C LEU A 125 -0.56 -3.02 -14.33
N PHE A 126 -0.05 -3.90 -13.48
CA PHE A 126 1.39 -3.93 -13.17
C PHE A 126 2.22 -4.22 -14.43
N LYS A 127 1.79 -5.20 -15.23
CA LYS A 127 2.43 -5.54 -16.50
C LYS A 127 2.42 -4.37 -17.49
N LYS A 128 1.29 -3.65 -17.59
CA LYS A 128 1.16 -2.47 -18.45
C LYS A 128 2.12 -1.34 -18.03
N GLU A 129 2.22 -1.09 -16.73
CA GLU A 129 3.05 0.01 -16.19
C GLU A 129 4.55 -0.29 -16.21
N THR A 130 4.94 -1.57 -16.11
CA THR A 130 6.35 -1.97 -15.96
C THR A 130 6.92 -2.70 -17.17
N GLY A 131 6.07 -3.20 -18.06
CA GLY A 131 6.46 -4.15 -19.10
C GLY A 131 6.80 -5.56 -18.56
N ILE A 132 6.70 -5.79 -17.25
CA ILE A 132 7.11 -7.03 -16.61
C ILE A 132 5.89 -7.83 -16.14
N ASP A 133 5.81 -9.08 -16.56
CA ASP A 133 4.80 -9.99 -16.05
C ASP A 133 5.20 -10.49 -14.65
N ARG A 134 4.30 -10.35 -13.69
CA ARG A 134 4.52 -10.79 -12.31
C ARG A 134 4.80 -12.29 -12.23
N LYS A 135 4.07 -13.12 -13.00
CA LYS A 135 4.21 -14.58 -12.98
C LYS A 135 5.53 -14.98 -13.61
N SER A 136 5.94 -14.35 -14.71
CA SER A 136 7.23 -14.66 -15.33
C SER A 136 8.42 -14.25 -14.45
N SER A 137 8.28 -13.17 -13.69
CA SER A 137 9.30 -12.70 -12.73
C SER A 137 9.24 -13.39 -11.35
N ASN A 138 8.35 -14.38 -11.18
CA ASN A 138 8.08 -15.13 -9.95
C ASN A 138 7.94 -14.24 -8.70
N SER A 139 7.34 -13.05 -8.86
CA SER A 139 7.17 -12.08 -7.78
C SER A 139 5.72 -11.99 -7.31
N TRP A 140 5.50 -11.31 -6.19
CA TRP A 140 4.18 -10.94 -5.70
C TRP A 140 4.03 -9.43 -5.64
N LEU A 141 2.88 -8.91 -6.03
CA LEU A 141 2.56 -7.50 -5.78
C LEU A 141 2.41 -7.28 -4.28
N SER A 142 2.92 -6.16 -3.79
CA SER A 142 2.80 -5.83 -2.37
C SER A 142 1.38 -5.41 -2.01
N THR A 143 1.07 -5.38 -0.71
CA THR A 143 -0.19 -4.76 -0.25
C THR A 143 -0.22 -3.27 -0.63
N GLY A 144 0.94 -2.61 -0.71
CA GLY A 144 1.06 -1.23 -1.18
C GLY A 144 0.55 -1.05 -2.61
N TRP A 145 0.90 -1.97 -3.52
CA TRP A 145 0.37 -1.98 -4.88
C TRP A 145 -1.16 -2.04 -4.93
N PHE A 146 -1.75 -3.04 -4.27
CA PHE A 146 -3.21 -3.18 -4.22
C PHE A 146 -3.85 -1.93 -3.63
N THR A 147 -3.28 -1.39 -2.56
CA THR A 147 -3.83 -0.21 -1.86
C THR A 147 -3.75 1.05 -2.71
N MET A 148 -2.63 1.30 -3.39
CA MET A 148 -2.49 2.44 -4.30
C MET A 148 -3.44 2.33 -5.49
N ALA A 149 -3.53 1.16 -6.13
CA ALA A 149 -4.45 0.96 -7.26
C ALA A 149 -5.92 1.12 -6.84
N ILE A 150 -6.29 0.66 -5.64
CA ILE A 150 -7.62 0.89 -5.08
C ILE A 150 -7.83 2.37 -4.77
N ALA A 151 -6.85 3.06 -4.17
CA ALA A 151 -6.98 4.48 -3.83
C ALA A 151 -7.20 5.35 -5.07
N VAL A 152 -6.52 5.06 -6.18
CA VAL A 152 -6.72 5.75 -7.48
C VAL A 152 -8.15 5.61 -8.00
N GLU A 153 -8.84 4.52 -7.70
CA GLU A 153 -10.24 4.31 -8.10
C GLU A 153 -11.25 4.95 -7.14
N LEU A 154 -10.86 5.19 -5.88
CA LEU A 154 -11.76 5.64 -4.83
C LEU A 154 -11.66 7.14 -4.53
N CYS A 155 -10.54 7.78 -4.86
CA CYS A 155 -10.17 9.08 -4.29
C CYS A 155 -9.84 10.13 -5.36
N ASP A 156 -10.34 11.36 -5.19
CA ASP A 156 -9.98 12.48 -6.07
C ASP A 156 -8.57 13.03 -5.77
N ARG A 157 -8.18 13.01 -4.49
CA ARG A 157 -6.83 13.36 -4.01
C ARG A 157 -6.33 12.29 -3.05
N ILE A 158 -5.06 11.90 -3.23
CA ILE A 158 -4.39 10.90 -2.38
C ILE A 158 -3.18 11.54 -1.72
N ASN A 159 -3.19 11.60 -0.39
CA ASN A 159 -2.03 11.95 0.43
C ASN A 159 -1.42 10.65 0.97
N VAL A 160 -0.21 10.32 0.54
CA VAL A 160 0.52 9.09 0.89
C VAL A 160 1.53 9.40 1.98
N TYR A 161 1.42 8.76 3.13
CA TYR A 161 2.29 8.99 4.29
C TYR A 161 3.23 7.81 4.52
N GLY A 162 4.52 8.09 4.71
CA GLY A 162 5.51 7.04 5.03
C GLY A 162 6.02 6.30 3.80
N MET A 163 6.16 6.97 2.66
CA MET A 163 6.67 6.34 1.45
C MET A 163 7.86 7.14 0.94
N VAL A 164 9.04 6.53 0.90
CA VAL A 164 10.24 7.13 0.31
C VAL A 164 10.21 7.08 -1.23
N PRO A 165 10.93 7.97 -1.94
CA PRO A 165 11.04 7.89 -3.41
C PRO A 165 11.77 6.62 -3.86
N PRO A 166 11.58 6.17 -5.11
CA PRO A 166 12.14 4.90 -5.61
C PRO A 166 13.67 4.83 -5.60
N ASP A 167 14.37 5.96 -5.66
CA ASP A 167 15.82 6.06 -5.65
C ASP A 167 16.42 6.29 -4.25
N PHE A 168 15.59 6.39 -3.20
CA PHE A 168 16.03 6.69 -1.83
C PHE A 168 17.17 5.79 -1.32
N CYS A 169 17.05 4.47 -1.57
CA CYS A 169 18.02 3.48 -1.11
C CYS A 169 19.22 3.28 -2.07
N ARG A 170 19.43 4.17 -3.04
CA ARG A 170 20.62 4.12 -3.92
C ARG A 170 21.85 4.74 -3.29
N SER A 171 21.67 5.79 -2.48
CA SER A 171 22.75 6.44 -1.75
C SER A 171 22.94 5.78 -0.39
N SER A 172 24.16 5.75 0.15
CA SER A 172 24.42 5.33 1.54
C SER A 172 24.15 6.44 2.57
N SER A 173 23.75 7.63 2.14
CA SER A 173 23.53 8.80 2.99
C SER A 173 22.18 8.84 3.70
N HIS A 174 21.32 7.83 3.51
CA HIS A 174 20.02 7.78 4.17
C HIS A 174 20.15 7.35 5.64
N PRO A 175 19.28 7.83 6.55
CA PRO A 175 19.21 7.29 7.90
C PRO A 175 18.81 5.81 7.85
N SER A 176 19.39 4.99 8.72
CA SER A 176 18.90 3.64 8.96
C SER A 176 17.65 3.73 9.83
N LEU A 177 16.55 3.17 9.33
CA LEU A 177 15.24 3.21 9.97
C LEU A 177 14.59 1.82 9.89
N PRO A 178 13.77 1.44 10.88
CA PRO A 178 13.07 0.17 10.83
C PRO A 178 12.10 0.15 9.65
N TYR A 179 11.93 -1.02 9.05
CA TYR A 179 10.99 -1.24 7.95
C TYR A 179 9.54 -0.96 8.35
N HIS A 180 9.18 -1.20 9.62
CA HIS A 180 7.87 -0.87 10.16
C HIS A 180 7.94 0.06 11.37
N TYR A 181 7.04 1.05 11.45
CA TYR A 181 6.99 1.98 12.59
C TYR A 181 6.64 1.31 13.93
N TYR A 182 6.03 0.13 13.88
CA TYR A 182 5.56 -0.63 15.04
C TYR A 182 6.48 -1.80 15.40
N GLU A 183 7.62 -1.94 14.71
CA GLU A 183 8.65 -2.95 14.96
C GLU A 183 10.02 -2.26 15.00
N PRO A 184 10.34 -1.50 16.07
CA PRO A 184 11.58 -0.72 16.15
C PRO A 184 12.85 -1.58 16.12
N SER A 185 12.74 -2.86 16.50
CA SER A 185 13.81 -3.86 16.39
C SER A 185 13.71 -4.74 15.15
N GLY A 186 12.87 -4.34 14.18
CA GLY A 186 12.67 -5.02 12.91
C GLY A 186 13.83 -4.80 11.93
N PRO A 187 13.74 -5.37 10.72
CA PRO A 187 14.77 -5.19 9.70
C PRO A 187 14.86 -3.73 9.26
N ASP A 188 16.04 -3.31 8.80
CA ASP A 188 16.27 -2.00 8.19
C ASP A 188 15.44 -1.84 6.89
N GLU A 189 14.85 -0.66 6.71
CA GLU A 189 13.93 -0.34 5.62
C GLU A 189 14.56 -0.58 4.23
N CYS A 190 15.74 0.01 3.99
CA CYS A 190 16.40 -0.08 2.69
C CYS A 190 16.95 -1.48 2.43
N SER A 191 17.47 -2.14 3.45
CA SER A 191 17.89 -3.55 3.40
C SER A 191 16.71 -4.45 2.98
N MET A 192 15.52 -4.21 3.54
CA MET A 192 14.31 -4.95 3.16
C MET A 192 13.88 -4.67 1.72
N TYR A 193 13.85 -3.39 1.31
CA TYR A 193 13.51 -3.03 -0.07
C TYR A 193 14.46 -3.65 -1.08
N LEU A 194 15.78 -3.52 -0.89
CA LEU A 194 16.78 -4.02 -1.82
C LEU A 194 16.81 -5.56 -1.87
N SER A 195 16.66 -6.23 -0.74
CA SER A 195 16.60 -7.69 -0.67
C SER A 195 15.42 -8.25 -1.47
N HIS A 196 14.23 -7.68 -1.28
CA HIS A 196 13.04 -8.10 -2.03
C HIS A 196 13.13 -7.74 -3.51
N GLU A 197 13.59 -6.52 -3.82
CA GLU A 197 13.71 -6.06 -5.21
C GLU A 197 14.64 -6.94 -6.04
N ARG A 198 15.75 -7.43 -5.45
CA ARG A 198 16.77 -8.23 -6.16
C ARG A 198 16.49 -9.73 -6.15
N SER A 199 15.63 -10.21 -5.26
CA SER A 199 15.37 -11.64 -5.14
C SER A 199 14.74 -12.23 -6.42
N ARG A 200 15.06 -13.51 -6.66
CA ARG A 200 14.51 -14.35 -7.73
C ARG A 200 13.90 -15.67 -7.20
N ARG A 201 13.89 -15.86 -5.88
CA ARG A 201 13.44 -17.09 -5.21
C ARG A 201 12.58 -16.74 -4.00
N GLY A 202 11.52 -17.52 -3.78
CA GLY A 202 10.60 -17.34 -2.66
C GLY A 202 9.55 -16.23 -2.88
N SER A 203 8.88 -15.85 -1.80
CA SER A 203 7.83 -14.81 -1.82
C SER A 203 8.44 -13.42 -1.66
N HIS A 204 8.92 -12.83 -2.75
CA HIS A 204 9.48 -11.47 -2.76
C HIS A 204 8.57 -10.49 -3.52
N HIS A 205 8.79 -9.20 -3.26
CA HIS A 205 8.06 -8.08 -3.85
C HIS A 205 8.98 -7.23 -4.71
N ARG A 206 8.41 -6.41 -5.59
CA ARG A 206 9.16 -5.44 -6.39
C ARG A 206 8.93 -4.03 -5.85
N PHE A 207 9.29 -3.79 -4.59
CA PHE A 207 8.97 -2.57 -3.87
C PHE A 207 9.49 -1.29 -4.52
N ILE A 208 10.68 -1.32 -5.13
CA ILE A 208 11.27 -0.16 -5.81
C ILE A 208 10.59 0.04 -7.16
N THR A 209 10.35 -1.05 -7.89
CA THR A 209 9.59 -0.99 -9.16
C THR A 209 8.18 -0.44 -8.95
N GLU A 210 7.45 -0.91 -7.93
CA GLU A 210 6.12 -0.40 -7.59
C GLU A 210 6.16 1.10 -7.24
N LYS A 211 7.13 1.55 -6.44
CA LYS A 211 7.31 2.98 -6.13
C LYS A 211 7.61 3.81 -7.37
N ALA A 212 8.35 3.28 -8.35
CA ALA A 212 8.61 3.97 -9.61
C ALA A 212 7.32 4.19 -10.41
N VAL A 213 6.41 3.21 -10.40
CA VAL A 213 5.07 3.36 -11.00
C VAL A 213 4.26 4.42 -10.25
N PHE A 214 4.26 4.41 -8.91
CA PHE A 214 3.53 5.42 -8.13
C PHE A 214 4.07 6.84 -8.37
N ALA A 215 5.39 6.98 -8.48
CA ALA A 215 6.02 8.23 -8.88
C ALA A 215 5.58 8.67 -10.28
N ASN A 216 5.38 7.73 -11.23
CA ASN A 216 4.85 8.05 -12.55
C ASN A 216 3.38 8.49 -12.51
N TRP A 217 2.53 7.77 -11.75
CA TRP A 217 1.14 8.16 -11.53
C TRP A 217 1.01 9.54 -10.91
N ALA A 218 1.89 9.90 -9.96
CA ALA A 218 1.88 11.22 -9.33
C ALA A 218 2.27 12.38 -10.28
N ARG A 219 2.73 12.11 -11.51
CA ARG A 219 2.94 13.15 -12.53
C ARG A 219 1.64 13.60 -13.19
N THR A 220 0.61 12.75 -13.20
CA THR A 220 -0.65 12.98 -13.92
C THR A 220 -1.88 12.92 -13.03
N LEU A 221 -1.79 12.23 -11.89
CA LEU A 221 -2.84 12.10 -10.89
C LEU A 221 -2.51 12.96 -9.65
N ASN A 222 -3.54 13.32 -8.90
CA ASN A 222 -3.46 14.16 -7.71
C ASN A 222 -2.95 13.38 -6.48
N ILE A 223 -1.70 12.93 -6.54
CA ILE A 223 -1.03 12.11 -5.53
C ILE A 223 0.11 12.93 -4.90
N HIS A 224 0.12 13.00 -3.57
CA HIS A 224 1.11 13.76 -2.79
C HIS A 224 1.80 12.82 -1.80
N PHE A 225 3.12 12.91 -1.67
CA PHE A 225 3.89 12.08 -0.74
C PHE A 225 4.39 12.90 0.43
N HIS A 226 4.25 12.33 1.62
CA HIS A 226 4.59 12.92 2.89
C HIS A 226 5.41 11.95 3.73
N GLN A 227 6.32 12.51 4.52
CA GLN A 227 7.18 11.77 5.44
C GLN A 227 7.95 10.61 4.77
N PRO A 228 8.99 10.91 3.96
CA PRO A 228 9.48 12.24 3.60
C PRO A 228 8.59 12.93 2.56
N ASP A 229 8.63 14.26 2.51
CA ASP A 229 7.96 15.02 1.44
C ASP A 229 8.79 14.94 0.15
N TRP A 230 8.19 14.50 -0.95
CA TRP A 230 8.82 14.47 -2.27
C TRP A 230 7.77 14.48 -3.39
N LYS A 231 8.23 14.83 -4.59
CA LYS A 231 7.43 14.81 -5.81
C LYS A 231 8.26 14.31 -6.98
N PRO A 232 7.68 13.56 -7.94
CA PRO A 232 8.39 13.18 -9.14
C PRO A 232 8.80 14.43 -9.94
N ALA A 233 9.93 14.36 -10.63
CA ALA A 233 10.30 15.40 -11.60
C ALA A 233 9.19 15.55 -12.65
N ALA A 234 8.91 16.80 -13.04
CA ALA A 234 7.95 17.12 -14.08
C ALA A 234 8.34 16.43 -15.39
N VAL A 235 7.35 16.05 -16.19
CA VAL A 235 7.60 15.59 -17.55
C VAL A 235 8.15 16.80 -18.32
N MET A 236 9.44 16.80 -18.66
CA MET A 236 9.95 17.78 -19.62
C MET A 236 9.29 17.48 -20.96
N ASN A 237 8.31 18.29 -21.35
CA ASN A 237 7.93 18.36 -22.75
C ASN A 237 9.13 18.97 -23.47
N SER A 238 9.86 18.17 -24.24
CA SER A 238 10.83 18.68 -25.19
C SER A 238 10.07 19.51 -26.22
N SER A 239 9.95 20.81 -25.98
CA SER A 239 9.59 21.77 -27.00
C SER A 239 10.69 21.73 -28.06
N TYR A 240 10.40 21.03 -29.16
CA TYR A 240 11.14 21.18 -30.40
C TYR A 240 11.09 22.65 -30.80
N THR A 241 12.19 23.38 -30.61
CA THR A 241 12.43 24.66 -31.28
C THR A 241 12.77 24.36 -32.73
N PRO A 242 11.97 24.80 -33.73
CA PRO A 242 12.35 24.69 -35.13
C PRO A 242 13.60 25.56 -35.36
N VAL A 243 14.66 24.95 -35.87
CA VAL A 243 15.83 25.68 -36.37
C VAL A 243 15.37 26.55 -37.54
N PRO A 244 15.64 27.87 -37.56
CA PRO A 244 15.33 28.69 -38.72
C PRO A 244 16.14 28.19 -39.91
N ALA A 245 15.47 27.94 -41.04
CA ALA A 245 16.14 27.71 -42.31
C ALA A 245 16.92 28.98 -42.65
N GLY A 246 18.26 28.85 -42.66
CA GLY A 246 19.17 29.91 -43.07
C GLY A 246 18.93 30.29 -44.54
N SER A 247 19.02 31.60 -44.78
CA SER A 247 18.93 32.26 -46.09
C SER A 247 20.13 31.96 -46.99
#